data_AF-A0A965IA93-F1
#
_entry.id   AF-A0A965IA93-F1
#
_cell.length_a   1.000
_cell.length_b   1.000
_cell.length_c   1.000
_cell.angle_alpha   90.00
_cell.angle_beta   90.00
_cell.angle_gamma   90.00
#
_symmetry.space_group_name_H-M   'P 1'
#
loop_
_entity.id
_entity.type
_entity.pdbx_description
1 polymer ?
#
loop_
_entity_poly.entity_id
_entity_poly.type
_entity_poly.pdbx_seq_one_letter_code
_entity_poly.pdbx_strand_id
1 'polypeptide(L)'
;MTRDKIIRIALEAGLHLATDVNWMPIVRIEYLESFAKLVLMNTDPNSFMSYQEGAEAGRLAEREACAKLCEAQGEYGDEQYADAIRARGNT
;
A
#
# COMPACT_ATOMS: atom_id res chain seq x y z
N MET A 1 -9.15 -1.83 0.57
CA MET A 1 -9.99 -1.80 -0.66
C MET A 1 -9.42 -2.81 -1.66
N THR A 2 -10.25 -3.65 -2.30
CA THR A 2 -9.79 -4.70 -3.23
C THR A 2 -9.64 -4.17 -4.67
N ARG A 3 -8.86 -4.87 -5.51
CA ARG A 3 -8.67 -4.52 -6.92
C ARG A 3 -9.99 -4.44 -7.69
N ASP A 4 -10.88 -5.41 -7.53
CA ASP A 4 -12.18 -5.42 -8.21
C ASP A 4 -13.07 -4.24 -7.79
N LYS A 5 -13.00 -3.83 -6.52
CA LYS A 5 -13.70 -2.65 -6.02
C LYS A 5 -13.16 -1.37 -6.66
N ILE A 6 -11.85 -1.27 -6.85
CA ILE A 6 -11.20 -0.13 -7.55
C ILE A 6 -11.65 -0.08 -9.01
N ILE A 7 -11.65 -1.23 -9.71
CA ILE A 7 -12.10 -1.31 -11.11
C ILE A 7 -13.55 -0.84 -11.22
N ARG A 8 -14.43 -1.30 -10.32
CA ARG A 8 -15.83 -0.86 -10.30
C ARG A 8 -15.96 0.65 -10.09
N ILE A 9 -15.23 1.22 -9.13
CA ILE A 9 -15.23 2.67 -8.86
C ILE A 9 -14.71 3.46 -10.07
N ALA A 10 -13.68 2.96 -10.76
CA ALA A 10 -13.16 3.58 -11.97
C ALA A 10 -14.21 3.62 -13.10
N LEU A 11 -14.91 2.51 -13.32
CA LEU A 11 -16.00 2.44 -14.29
C LEU A 11 -17.15 3.39 -13.94
N GLU A 12 -17.52 3.48 -12.66
CA GLU A 12 -18.55 4.39 -12.17
C GLU A 12 -18.14 5.87 -12.35
N ALA A 13 -16.84 6.17 -12.24
CA ALA A 13 -16.28 7.49 -12.52
C ALA A 13 -16.21 7.83 -14.02
N GLY A 14 -16.54 6.90 -14.92
CA GLY A 14 -16.44 7.08 -16.38
C GLY A 14 -15.04 6.80 -16.94
N LEU A 15 -14.13 6.23 -16.15
CA LEU A 15 -12.81 5.77 -16.60
C LEU A 15 -12.95 4.43 -17.33
N HIS A 16 -13.32 4.50 -18.60
CA HIS A 16 -13.33 3.34 -19.48
C HIS A 16 -11.95 3.17 -20.15
N LEU A 17 -11.41 1.95 -20.12
CA LEU A 17 -10.25 1.60 -20.95
C LEU A 17 -10.70 1.67 -22.41
N ALA A 18 -10.22 2.66 -23.16
CA ALA A 18 -10.26 2.62 -24.61
C ALA A 18 -9.24 1.58 -25.06
N THR A 19 -9.68 0.33 -25.24
CA THR A 19 -8.85 -0.84 -25.55
C THR A 19 -8.25 -0.83 -26.97
N ASP A 20 -8.58 0.19 -27.75
CA ASP A 20 -8.41 0.28 -29.19
C ASP A 20 -7.50 1.45 -29.64
N VAL A 21 -6.97 2.25 -28.70
CA VAL A 21 -6.00 3.31 -29.00
C VAL A 21 -4.69 3.09 -28.24
N ASN A 22 -3.64 2.73 -29.00
CA ASN A 22 -2.26 2.58 -28.52
C ASN A 22 -1.62 3.90 -28.04
N TRP A 23 -2.35 5.02 -28.09
CA TRP A 23 -1.85 6.35 -27.77
C TRP A 23 -2.48 6.80 -26.46
N MET A 24 -1.62 7.04 -25.48
CA MET A 24 -1.83 7.62 -24.15
C MET A 24 -3.30 7.96 -23.83
N PRO A 25 -3.99 7.24 -22.93
CA PRO A 25 -5.38 7.54 -22.60
C PRO A 25 -5.48 8.98 -22.11
N ILE A 26 -6.08 9.86 -22.91
CA ILE A 26 -6.38 11.23 -22.51
C ILE A 26 -7.54 11.14 -21.53
N VAL A 27 -7.21 10.99 -20.26
CA VAL A 27 -8.20 11.06 -19.19
C VAL A 27 -8.47 12.53 -18.90
N ARG A 28 -9.72 12.95 -19.08
CA ARG A 28 -10.13 14.31 -18.68
C ARG A 28 -10.12 14.43 -17.16
N ILE A 29 -9.76 15.61 -16.65
CA ILE A 29 -9.59 15.88 -15.21
C ILE A 29 -10.89 15.60 -14.45
N GLU A 30 -12.06 15.86 -15.03
CA GLU A 30 -13.36 15.67 -14.39
C GLU A 30 -13.61 14.19 -14.01
N TYR A 31 -13.10 13.25 -14.80
CA TYR A 31 -13.19 11.82 -14.48
C TYR A 31 -12.27 11.44 -13.33
N LEU A 32 -11.09 12.06 -13.23
CA LEU A 32 -10.18 11.87 -12.09
C LEU A 32 -10.78 12.46 -10.81
N GLU A 33 -11.42 13.63 -10.88
CA GLU A 33 -12.12 14.23 -9.74
C GLU A 33 -13.29 13.36 -9.28
N SER A 34 -14.11 12.85 -10.21
CA SER A 34 -15.20 11.92 -9.91
C SER A 34 -14.68 10.65 -9.23
N PHE A 35 -13.61 10.07 -9.79
CA PHE A 35 -12.96 8.90 -9.23
C PHE A 35 -12.42 9.15 -7.81
N ALA A 36 -11.72 10.26 -7.58
CA ALA A 36 -11.20 10.63 -6.27
C ALA A 36 -12.31 10.77 -5.22
N LYS A 37 -13.43 11.40 -5.59
CA LYS A 37 -14.61 11.51 -4.71
C LYS A 37 -15.19 10.14 -4.37
N LEU A 38 -15.39 9.27 -5.36
CA LEU A 38 -15.93 7.93 -5.14
C LEU A 38 -14.98 7.06 -4.30
N VAL A 39 -13.67 7.18 -4.49
CA VAL A 39 -12.66 6.50 -3.66
C VAL A 39 -12.76 6.94 -2.21
N LEU A 40 -12.86 8.24 -1.94
CA LEU A 40 -13.01 8.76 -0.58
C LEU A 40 -14.31 8.27 0.07
N MET A 41 -15.43 8.26 -0.66
CA MET A 41 -16.71 7.75 -0.16
C MET A 41 -16.70 6.24 0.11
N ASN A 42 -15.86 5.49 -0.60
CA ASN A 42 -15.77 4.03 -0.49
C ASN A 42 -14.64 3.52 0.40
N THR A 43 -13.87 4.43 0.99
CA THR A 43 -12.77 4.14 1.91
C THR A 43 -13.19 4.56 3.31
N ASP A 44 -12.97 3.68 4.28
CA ASP A 44 -13.22 4.01 5.68
C ASP A 44 -12.29 5.17 6.09
N PRO A 45 -12.81 6.33 6.53
CA PRO A 45 -11.99 7.46 6.97
C PRO A 45 -10.98 7.08 8.06
N ASN A 46 -11.32 6.09 8.90
CA ASN A 46 -10.44 5.60 9.97
C ASN A 46 -9.34 4.66 9.46
N SER A 47 -9.38 4.26 8.20
CA SER A 47 -8.31 3.45 7.58
C SER A 47 -7.16 4.28 7.02
N PHE A 48 -7.31 5.60 6.94
CA PHE A 48 -6.20 6.48 6.57
C PHE A 48 -5.25 6.63 7.74
N MET A 49 -4.01 6.19 7.55
CA MET A 49 -2.90 6.52 8.45
C MET A 49 -2.32 7.87 8.04
N SER A 50 -1.90 8.67 9.01
CA SER A 50 -1.06 9.82 8.73
C SER A 50 0.25 9.36 8.07
N TYR A 51 0.92 10.26 7.35
CA TYR A 51 2.22 9.96 6.74
C TYR A 51 3.24 9.44 7.78
N GLN A 52 3.23 10.01 8.98
CA GLN A 52 4.13 9.64 10.07
C GLN A 52 3.84 8.22 10.57
N GLU A 53 2.58 7.90 10.84
CA GLU A 53 2.15 6.56 11.25
C GLU A 53 2.45 5.53 10.16
N GLY A 54 2.20 5.87 8.89
CA GLY A 54 2.49 4.99 7.76
C GLY A 54 3.99 4.72 7.59
N ALA A 55 4.82 5.75 7.74
CA ALA A 55 6.27 5.62 7.70
C ALA A 55 6.79 4.74 8.85
N GLU A 56 6.24 4.88 10.05
CA GLU A 56 6.60 4.05 11.20
C GLU A 56 6.17 2.60 11.03
N ALA A 57 4.94 2.36 10.58
CA ALA A 57 4.46 1.01 10.25
C ALA A 57 5.33 0.35 9.17
N GLY A 58 5.76 1.11 8.16
CA GLY A 58 6.70 0.65 7.14
C GLY A 58 8.06 0.25 7.72
N ARG A 59 8.64 1.07 8.60
CA ARG A 59 9.89 0.74 9.31
C ARG A 59 9.73 -0.51 10.17
N LEU A 60 8.61 -0.67 10.87
CA LEU A 60 8.35 -1.85 11.68
C LEU A 60 8.24 -3.12 10.82
N ALA A 61 7.54 -3.04 9.69
CA ALA A 61 7.42 -4.14 8.74
C ALA A 61 8.77 -4.53 8.11
N GLU A 62 9.62 -3.55 7.79
CA GLU A 62 10.97 -3.78 7.26
C GLU A 62 11.87 -4.46 8.30
N ARG A 63 11.84 -4.00 9.55
CA ARG A 63 12.56 -4.64 10.67
C ARG A 63 12.12 -6.09 10.87
N GLU A 64 10.81 -6.34 10.86
CA GLU A 64 10.29 -7.70 11.03
C GLU A 64 10.68 -8.61 9.85
N ALA A 65 10.65 -8.10 8.61
CA ALA A 65 11.13 -8.85 7.45
C ALA A 65 12.63 -9.17 7.55
N CYS A 66 13.44 -8.21 8.03
CA CYS A 66 14.87 -8.38 8.23
C CYS A 66 15.18 -9.39 9.36
N ALA A 67 14.46 -9.31 10.48
CA ALA A 67 14.58 -10.27 11.58
C ALA A 67 14.25 -11.71 11.13
N LYS A 68 13.20 -11.89 10.33
CA LYS A 68 12.86 -13.20 9.74
C LYS A 68 13.93 -13.76 8.82
N LEU A 69 14.70 -12.91 8.12
CA LEU A 69 15.84 -13.38 7.31
C LEU A 69 16.96 -13.94 8.20
N CYS A 70 17.22 -13.32 9.35
CA CYS A 70 18.19 -13.84 10.32
C CYS A 70 17.73 -15.19 10.90
N GLU A 71 16.44 -15.33 11.21
CA GLU A 71 15.86 -16.59 11.71
C GLU A 71 15.84 -17.70 10.65
N ALA A 72 15.65 -17.34 9.37
CA ALA A 72 15.53 -18.29 8.27
C ALA A 72 16.86 -18.94 7.85
N GLN A 73 18.01 -18.56 8.44
CA GLN A 73 19.33 -19.11 8.09
C GLN A 73 19.61 -20.54 8.62
N GLY A 74 18.58 -21.30 9.00
CA GLY A 74 18.69 -22.73 9.30
C GLY A 74 19.48 -23.01 10.58
N GLU A 75 20.51 -23.86 10.50
CA GLU A 75 21.33 -24.30 11.65
C GLU A 75 22.24 -23.18 12.23
N TYR A 76 22.34 -22.04 11.54
CA TYR A 76 23.11 -20.85 11.95
C TYR A 76 22.23 -19.61 12.14
N GLY A 77 20.92 -19.79 12.35
CA GLY A 77 20.01 -18.68 12.62
C GLY A 77 20.47 -17.90 13.85
N ASP A 78 20.88 -16.65 13.65
CA ASP A 78 21.32 -15.78 14.73
C ASP A 78 20.11 -15.06 15.35
N GLU A 79 19.37 -15.78 16.20
CA GLU A 79 18.22 -15.24 16.96
C GLU A 79 18.57 -13.93 17.68
N GLN A 80 19.81 -13.80 18.16
CA GLN A 80 20.33 -12.60 18.80
C GLN A 80 20.30 -11.37 17.87
N TYR A 81 20.55 -11.54 16.58
CA TYR A 81 20.44 -10.44 15.61
C TYR A 81 18.99 -10.11 15.28
N ALA A 82 18.12 -11.11 15.19
CA ALA A 82 16.68 -10.89 14.99
C ALA A 82 16.08 -10.07 16.15
N ASP A 83 16.39 -10.44 17.40
CA ASP A 83 15.94 -9.71 18.59
C ASP A 83 16.52 -8.31 18.65
N ALA A 84 17.81 -8.15 18.35
CA ALA A 84 18.44 -6.83 18.29
C ALA A 84 17.80 -5.93 17.22
N ILE A 85 17.39 -6.48 16.07
CA ILE A 85 16.71 -5.73 15.00
C ILE A 85 15.31 -5.28 15.47
N ARG A 86 14.55 -6.16 16.12
CA ARG A 86 13.22 -5.83 16.66
C ARG A 86 13.28 -4.79 17.78
N ALA A 87 14.34 -4.81 18.59
CA ALA A 87 14.54 -3.86 19.69
C ALA A 87 14.96 -2.44 19.23
N ARG A 88 15.38 -2.25 17.97
CA ARG A 88 15.80 -0.93 17.47
C ARG A 88 14.65 0.07 17.56
N GLY A 89 14.89 1.22 18.18
CA GLY A 89 13.90 2.31 18.28
C GLY A 89 12.92 2.23 19.45
N ASN A 90 13.10 1.28 20.38
CA ASN A 90 12.38 1.21 21.66
C ASN A 90 13.11 1.95 22.81
N THR A 91 13.90 2.98 22.49
CA THR A 91 14.67 3.81 23.44
C THR A 91 14.07 5.19 23.58
#